data_AF-A0A7J7PQA1-F1
#
_entry.id   AF-A0A7J7PQA1-F1
#
_cell.length_a   1.000
_cell.length_b   1.000
_cell.length_c   1.000
_cell.angle_alpha   90.00
_cell.angle_beta   90.00
_cell.angle_gamma   90.00
#
_symmetry.space_group_name_H-M   'P 1'
#
loop_
_entity.id
_entity.type
_entity.pdbx_description
1 polymer ?
#
loop_
_entity_poly.entity_id
_entity_poly.type
_entity_poly.pdbx_seq_one_letter_code
_entity_poly.pdbx_strand_id
1 'polypeptide(L)'
;MRRLGSHAARRLRAAVAAAPRDSSEAALQMRAACFLAVAYARLGLVHEELLQQIALTATQLLRRRLFQPRRRRQALRLALLAASFAALALHPPQLFQAIGELLKQQRQVLKLLGPTESMLLLWAFGRVGHSDPPAQLLLTQRATTQVGQLDCKGLSHAYMQCATAGLSAPPLLAALRKATRQRLPAMVPGDVAVLVVALAALGQQDQLLLDDVAKALHNKMAHLSGPQISSSIVSCSLLRYRNPWLLDQAAKMLAAAARLVQLASSDTAQHPQQADVPQLIAAAYHLAIMPPGGGTAGERALAGDAVANVAAAALQQQFCCSCLDWLMWLAEQQAGQQQQAGAAALEDVHHQQQQQQQQGVGLVTATIGTVQQLRKGLVQFDPEVLARLREWQQQGVPVAVFADDEGPAGLQQRWVTTSQPQQLLPLAQQWEQGLAQAGWGVLLLKQRFVEVEAVS
;
A
#
# COMPACT_ATOMS: atom_id res chain seq x y z
N MET A 1 -12.13 16.91 -25.17
CA MET A 1 -11.79 17.63 -23.91
C MET A 1 -10.69 18.69 -24.06
N ARG A 2 -9.46 18.37 -24.52
CA ARG A 2 -8.25 19.26 -24.48
C ARG A 2 -8.50 20.77 -24.77
N ARG A 3 -9.23 21.15 -25.83
CA ARG A 3 -9.43 22.58 -26.21
C ARG A 3 -10.21 23.42 -25.17
N LEU A 4 -11.26 22.86 -24.54
CA LEU A 4 -12.05 23.57 -23.51
C LEU A 4 -11.21 23.92 -22.27
N GLY A 5 -10.28 23.04 -21.90
CA GLY A 5 -9.34 23.28 -20.81
C GLY A 5 -8.52 24.55 -21.00
N SER A 6 -8.08 24.86 -22.23
CA SER A 6 -7.20 26.00 -22.51
C SER A 6 -7.83 27.37 -22.21
N HIS A 7 -9.15 27.54 -22.40
CA HIS A 7 -9.81 28.82 -22.19
C HIS A 7 -10.29 28.97 -20.74
N ALA A 8 -10.77 27.88 -20.12
CA ALA A 8 -11.05 27.84 -18.70
C ALA A 8 -9.77 28.12 -17.90
N ALA A 9 -8.68 27.40 -18.17
CA ALA A 9 -7.38 27.60 -17.52
C ALA A 9 -6.83 29.01 -17.72
N ARG A 10 -6.95 29.63 -18.90
CA ARG A 10 -6.52 31.03 -19.12
C ARG A 10 -7.34 32.05 -18.31
N ARG A 11 -8.69 31.98 -18.34
CA ARG A 11 -9.53 32.86 -17.51
C ARG A 11 -9.26 32.68 -16.02
N LEU A 12 -9.02 31.44 -15.61
CA LEU A 12 -8.79 31.09 -14.21
C LEU A 12 -7.38 31.51 -13.75
N ARG A 13 -6.35 31.34 -14.57
CA ARG A 13 -5.01 31.93 -14.34
C ARG A 13 -5.10 33.44 -14.21
N ALA A 14 -5.84 34.14 -15.09
CA ALA A 14 -6.01 35.59 -14.99
C ALA A 14 -6.70 36.01 -13.67
N ALA A 15 -7.76 35.30 -13.25
CA ALA A 15 -8.45 35.55 -11.98
C ALA A 15 -7.63 35.18 -10.73
N VAL A 16 -6.66 34.27 -10.86
CA VAL A 16 -5.73 33.83 -9.80
C VAL A 16 -4.48 34.72 -9.74
N ALA A 17 -4.06 35.31 -10.86
CA ALA A 17 -2.89 36.21 -10.95
C ALA A 17 -3.24 37.69 -10.71
N ALA A 18 -4.50 38.09 -10.84
CA ALA A 18 -4.96 39.42 -10.47
C ALA A 18 -4.71 39.68 -8.98
N ALA A 19 -3.88 40.67 -8.64
CA ALA A 19 -3.66 41.05 -7.25
C ALA A 19 -4.97 41.61 -6.65
N PRO A 20 -5.49 41.05 -5.55
CA PRO A 20 -6.77 41.48 -4.99
C PRO A 20 -6.64 42.87 -4.38
N ARG A 21 -7.68 43.69 -4.61
CA ARG A 21 -7.76 45.08 -4.16
C ARG A 21 -8.10 45.18 -2.67
N ASP A 22 -8.83 44.21 -2.13
CA ASP A 22 -9.26 44.17 -0.74
C ASP A 22 -9.30 42.75 -0.13
N SER A 23 -9.66 42.68 1.16
CA SER A 23 -9.77 41.43 1.92
C SER A 23 -10.97 40.53 1.55
N SER A 24 -11.98 41.08 0.87
CA SER A 24 -13.14 40.36 0.34
C SER A 24 -12.77 39.62 -0.94
N GLU A 25 -12.12 40.30 -1.88
CA GLU A 25 -11.56 39.72 -3.09
C GLU A 25 -10.51 38.64 -2.75
N ALA A 26 -9.60 38.92 -1.81
CA ALA A 26 -8.65 37.92 -1.28
C ALA A 26 -9.36 36.67 -0.69
N ALA A 27 -10.50 36.84 -0.02
CA ALA A 27 -11.28 35.73 0.52
C ALA A 27 -12.07 34.94 -0.56
N LEU A 28 -12.41 35.58 -1.68
CA LEU A 28 -12.98 34.93 -2.87
C LEU A 28 -11.91 34.16 -3.66
N GLN A 29 -10.74 34.76 -3.89
CA GLN A 29 -9.60 34.10 -4.54
C GLN A 29 -9.15 32.86 -3.76
N MET A 30 -8.97 32.97 -2.43
CA MET A 30 -8.63 31.82 -1.58
C MET A 30 -9.73 30.74 -1.59
N ARG A 31 -11.00 31.12 -1.72
CA ARG A 31 -12.11 30.15 -1.88
C ARG A 31 -12.02 29.41 -3.22
N ALA A 32 -11.73 30.11 -4.31
CA ALA A 32 -11.56 29.51 -5.63
C ALA A 32 -10.35 28.55 -5.65
N ALA A 33 -9.19 29.02 -5.20
CA ALA A 33 -7.97 28.24 -5.05
C ALA A 33 -8.19 26.93 -4.26
N CYS A 34 -8.85 27.01 -3.10
CA CYS A 34 -9.22 25.84 -2.29
C CYS A 34 -10.15 24.86 -3.02
N PHE A 35 -11.25 25.35 -3.64
CA PHE A 35 -12.19 24.47 -4.33
C PHE A 35 -11.58 23.76 -5.54
N LEU A 36 -10.68 24.43 -6.26
CA LEU A 36 -9.97 23.83 -7.39
C LEU A 36 -8.99 22.75 -6.92
N ALA A 37 -8.17 23.04 -5.91
CA ALA A 37 -7.25 22.05 -5.34
C ALA A 37 -8.02 20.81 -4.86
N VAL A 38 -9.15 20.99 -4.16
CA VAL A 38 -10.02 19.89 -3.71
C VAL A 38 -10.63 19.11 -4.88
N ALA A 39 -10.99 19.77 -5.98
CA ALA A 39 -11.52 19.08 -7.16
C ALA A 39 -10.44 18.23 -7.86
N TYR A 40 -9.24 18.78 -8.09
CA TYR A 40 -8.12 18.04 -8.68
C TYR A 40 -7.69 16.86 -7.78
N ALA A 41 -7.57 17.07 -6.46
CA ALA A 41 -7.24 16.02 -5.50
C ALA A 41 -8.28 14.89 -5.44
N ARG A 42 -9.58 15.20 -5.55
CA ARG A 42 -10.65 14.19 -5.59
C ARG A 42 -10.72 13.39 -6.89
N LEU A 43 -10.19 13.95 -7.98
CA LEU A 43 -10.14 13.30 -9.29
C LEU A 43 -8.80 12.59 -9.55
N GLY A 44 -7.84 12.66 -8.61
CA GLY A 44 -6.47 12.15 -8.81
C GLY A 44 -5.68 12.88 -9.90
N LEU A 45 -6.13 14.07 -10.33
CA LEU A 45 -5.56 14.78 -11.46
C LEU A 45 -4.43 15.70 -11.02
N VAL A 46 -3.28 15.58 -11.68
CA VAL A 46 -2.16 16.51 -11.57
C VAL A 46 -2.13 17.41 -12.81
N HIS A 47 -2.31 18.72 -12.62
CA HIS A 47 -2.01 19.74 -13.63
C HIS A 47 -1.04 20.74 -13.02
N GLU A 48 0.26 20.48 -13.20
CA GLU A 48 1.36 21.14 -12.49
C GLU A 48 1.29 22.66 -12.55
N GLU A 49 1.26 23.25 -13.75
CA GLU A 49 1.17 24.71 -13.93
C GLU A 49 0.01 25.34 -13.16
N LEU A 50 -1.17 24.69 -13.15
CA LEU A 50 -2.35 25.23 -12.48
C LEU A 50 -2.23 25.10 -10.96
N LEU A 51 -1.76 23.95 -10.47
CA LEU A 51 -1.57 23.68 -9.05
C LEU A 51 -0.43 24.54 -8.47
N GLN A 52 0.62 24.80 -9.24
CA GLN A 52 1.69 25.75 -8.92
C GLN A 52 1.15 27.19 -8.82
N GLN A 53 0.30 27.64 -9.75
CA GLN A 53 -0.32 28.98 -9.67
C GLN A 53 -1.29 29.08 -8.48
N ILE A 54 -2.08 28.04 -8.20
CA ILE A 54 -2.94 27.96 -7.00
C ILE A 54 -2.09 28.07 -5.72
N ALA A 55 -0.96 27.37 -5.65
CA ALA A 55 -0.05 27.45 -4.51
C ALA A 55 0.62 28.82 -4.39
N LEU A 56 1.06 29.41 -5.50
CA LEU A 56 1.70 30.73 -5.55
C LEU A 56 0.75 31.82 -5.06
N THR A 57 -0.46 31.89 -5.59
CA THR A 57 -1.45 32.90 -5.16
C THR A 57 -1.85 32.68 -3.72
N ALA A 58 -2.14 31.45 -3.29
CA ALA A 58 -2.42 31.19 -1.87
C ALA A 58 -1.26 31.62 -0.95
N THR A 59 -0.02 31.38 -1.35
CA THR A 59 1.19 31.85 -0.64
C THR A 59 1.24 33.38 -0.57
N GLN A 60 0.97 34.09 -1.68
CA GLN A 60 0.95 35.56 -1.71
C GLN A 60 -0.15 36.14 -0.82
N LEU A 61 -1.36 35.58 -0.86
CA LEU A 61 -2.50 36.00 -0.02
C LEU A 61 -2.20 35.86 1.48
N LEU A 62 -1.49 34.79 1.87
CA LEU A 62 -1.06 34.54 3.24
C LEU A 62 0.09 35.48 3.65
N ARG A 63 1.18 35.53 2.87
CA ARG A 63 2.38 36.34 3.19
C ARG A 63 2.08 37.84 3.22
N ARG A 64 1.24 38.34 2.31
CA ARG A 64 0.77 39.76 2.31
C ARG A 64 -0.32 40.03 3.38
N ARG A 65 -0.71 39.03 4.19
CA ARG A 65 -1.77 39.11 5.21
C ARG A 65 -3.14 39.56 4.68
N LEU A 66 -3.39 39.40 3.37
CA LEU A 66 -4.65 39.76 2.70
C LEU A 66 -5.74 38.72 2.98
N PHE A 67 -5.36 37.44 3.12
CA PHE A 67 -6.23 36.40 3.66
C PHE A 67 -5.88 36.10 5.12
N GLN A 68 -6.78 36.45 6.04
CA GLN A 68 -6.71 36.11 7.45
C GLN A 68 -7.99 35.34 7.84
N PRO A 69 -7.91 34.09 8.31
CA PRO A 69 -9.08 33.38 8.81
C PRO A 69 -9.69 34.10 10.02
N ARG A 70 -10.92 34.59 9.87
CA ARG A 70 -11.74 35.20 10.94
C ARG A 70 -12.97 34.34 11.29
N ARG A 71 -13.27 33.30 10.51
CA ARG A 71 -14.41 32.38 10.70
C ARG A 71 -13.96 30.92 10.47
N ARG A 72 -14.57 29.95 11.16
CA ARG A 72 -14.24 28.50 11.01
C ARG A 72 -14.28 28.04 9.54
N ARG A 73 -15.26 28.50 8.75
CA ARG A 73 -15.37 28.23 7.29
C ARG A 73 -14.17 28.73 6.44
N GLN A 74 -13.32 29.64 6.96
CA GLN A 74 -12.08 30.06 6.31
C GLN A 74 -10.89 29.19 6.76
N ALA A 75 -10.81 28.83 8.05
CA ALA A 75 -9.79 27.91 8.57
C ALA A 75 -9.92 26.51 7.95
N LEU A 76 -11.15 26.01 7.75
CA LEU A 76 -11.43 24.77 7.01
C LEU A 76 -10.92 24.81 5.56
N ARG A 77 -10.96 25.96 4.87
CA ARG A 77 -10.41 26.09 3.51
C ARG A 77 -8.88 26.01 3.49
N LEU A 78 -8.22 26.53 4.52
CA LEU A 78 -6.78 26.42 4.68
C LEU A 78 -6.35 24.95 4.86
N ALA A 79 -7.09 24.22 5.71
CA ALA A 79 -6.89 22.78 5.92
C ALA A 79 -7.15 21.96 4.65
N LEU A 80 -8.27 22.20 3.96
CA LEU A 80 -8.61 21.54 2.70
C LEU A 80 -7.62 21.83 1.57
N LEU A 81 -7.10 23.07 1.49
CA LEU A 81 -6.08 23.45 0.51
C LEU A 81 -4.79 22.64 0.73
N ALA A 82 -4.24 22.67 1.95
CA ALA A 82 -3.02 21.92 2.29
C ALA A 82 -3.20 20.41 2.07
N ALA A 83 -4.34 19.86 2.50
CA ALA A 83 -4.69 18.47 2.29
C ALA A 83 -4.81 18.07 0.82
N SER A 84 -5.22 18.99 -0.07
CA SER A 84 -5.33 18.71 -1.50
C SER A 84 -3.96 18.53 -2.15
N PHE A 85 -2.97 19.35 -1.76
CA PHE A 85 -1.58 19.15 -2.19
C PHE A 85 -0.99 17.85 -1.61
N ALA A 86 -1.25 17.56 -0.34
CA ALA A 86 -0.81 16.32 0.31
C ALA A 86 -1.42 15.04 -0.28
N ALA A 87 -2.69 15.08 -0.70
CA ALA A 87 -3.36 13.98 -1.39
C ALA A 87 -2.77 13.71 -2.78
N LEU A 88 -2.35 14.76 -3.50
CA LEU A 88 -1.68 14.68 -4.80
C LEU A 88 -0.15 14.43 -4.67
N ALA A 89 0.37 14.19 -3.47
CA ALA A 89 1.81 14.08 -3.17
C ALA A 89 2.66 15.28 -3.62
N LEU A 90 2.05 16.47 -3.78
CA LEU A 90 2.73 17.69 -4.20
C LEU A 90 3.24 18.49 -3.00
N HIS A 91 4.51 18.88 -3.04
CA HIS A 91 5.15 19.73 -2.03
C HIS A 91 5.39 21.15 -2.56
N PRO A 92 4.48 22.12 -2.31
CA PRO A 92 4.75 23.54 -2.48
C PRO A 92 5.33 24.11 -1.16
N PRO A 93 6.67 24.11 -0.93
CA PRO A 93 7.23 24.43 0.38
C PRO A 93 6.91 25.86 0.84
N GLN A 94 6.81 26.82 -0.09
CA GLN A 94 6.45 28.21 0.24
C GLN A 94 5.02 28.36 0.78
N LEU A 95 4.08 27.51 0.33
CA LEU A 95 2.69 27.51 0.81
C LEU A 95 2.63 26.94 2.22
N PHE A 96 3.25 25.77 2.45
CA PHE A 96 3.29 25.15 3.78
C PHE A 96 4.02 26.04 4.79
N GLN A 97 5.13 26.68 4.40
CA GLN A 97 5.82 27.69 5.22
C GLN A 97 4.89 28.87 5.54
N ALA A 98 4.15 29.41 4.57
CA ALA A 98 3.22 30.52 4.79
C ALA A 98 2.02 30.12 5.70
N ILE A 99 1.60 28.86 5.68
CA ILE A 99 0.61 28.30 6.61
C ILE A 99 1.22 28.17 8.01
N GLY A 100 2.46 27.65 8.12
CA GLY A 100 3.19 27.55 9.38
C GLY A 100 3.38 28.90 10.05
N GLU A 101 3.84 29.91 9.30
CA GLU A 101 3.94 31.29 9.77
C GLU A 101 2.59 31.87 10.21
N LEU A 102 1.50 31.64 9.47
CA LEU A 102 0.17 32.08 9.90
C LEU A 102 -0.24 31.44 11.24
N LEU A 103 0.02 30.15 11.45
CA LEU A 103 -0.31 29.43 12.68
C LEU A 103 0.52 29.91 13.87
N LYS A 104 1.81 30.19 13.67
CA LYS A 104 2.75 30.69 14.69
C LYS A 104 2.44 32.15 15.07
N GLN A 105 2.22 33.02 14.07
CA GLN A 105 1.99 34.46 14.29
C GLN A 105 0.55 34.77 14.74
N GLN A 106 -0.45 33.98 14.34
CA GLN A 106 -1.86 34.26 14.63
C GLN A 106 -2.53 33.15 15.44
N ARG A 107 -2.30 33.14 16.76
CA ARG A 107 -2.97 32.21 17.71
C ARG A 107 -4.50 32.17 17.62
N GLN A 108 -5.14 33.21 17.08
CA GLN A 108 -6.58 33.22 16.75
C GLN A 108 -6.97 32.17 15.70
N VAL A 109 -6.10 31.86 14.73
CA VAL A 109 -6.37 30.87 13.68
C VAL A 109 -6.45 29.46 14.28
N LEU A 110 -5.57 29.14 15.25
CA LEU A 110 -5.66 27.88 16.01
C LEU A 110 -7.01 27.74 16.72
N LYS A 111 -7.55 28.83 17.31
CA LYS A 111 -8.89 28.81 17.93
C LYS A 111 -10.03 28.54 16.94
N LEU A 112 -9.85 28.90 15.65
CA LEU A 112 -10.83 28.66 14.57
C LEU A 112 -10.74 27.27 13.95
N LEU A 113 -9.66 26.51 14.18
CA LEU A 113 -9.58 25.10 13.80
C LEU A 113 -10.43 24.26 14.77
N GLY A 114 -11.26 23.39 14.20
CA GLY A 114 -11.90 22.30 14.93
C GLY A 114 -10.99 21.05 14.99
N PRO A 115 -11.48 19.95 15.57
CA PRO A 115 -10.72 18.70 15.67
C PRO A 115 -10.30 18.18 14.29
N THR A 116 -11.26 18.04 13.37
CA THR A 116 -11.05 17.55 12.01
C THR A 116 -10.13 18.46 11.21
N GLU A 117 -10.29 19.78 11.32
CA GLU A 117 -9.41 20.74 10.62
C GLU A 117 -7.97 20.72 11.15
N SER A 118 -7.78 20.48 12.45
CA SER A 118 -6.45 20.36 13.07
C SER A 118 -5.75 19.06 12.64
N MET A 119 -6.46 17.93 12.70
CA MET A 119 -5.94 16.64 12.22
C MET A 119 -5.61 16.69 10.72
N LEU A 120 -6.46 17.34 9.91
CA LEU A 120 -6.27 17.45 8.46
C LEU A 120 -5.05 18.32 8.09
N LEU A 121 -4.77 19.39 8.83
CA LEU A 121 -3.53 20.15 8.67
C LEU A 121 -2.30 19.36 9.14
N LEU A 122 -2.37 18.71 10.29
CA LEU A 122 -1.25 17.91 10.82
C LEU A 122 -0.88 16.77 9.86
N TRP A 123 -1.88 16.06 9.34
CA TRP A 123 -1.74 15.10 8.25
C TRP A 123 -1.05 15.70 7.03
N ALA A 124 -1.56 16.84 6.54
CA ALA A 124 -1.03 17.45 5.33
C ALA A 124 0.45 17.82 5.46
N PHE A 125 0.88 18.37 6.61
CA PHE A 125 2.28 18.71 6.88
C PHE A 125 3.19 17.47 6.90
N GLY A 126 2.80 16.41 7.61
CA GLY A 126 3.57 15.17 7.68
C GLY A 126 3.62 14.42 6.35
N ARG A 127 2.47 14.31 5.65
CA ARG A 127 2.34 13.59 4.38
C ARG A 127 3.19 14.16 3.24
N VAL A 128 3.49 15.46 3.25
CA VAL A 128 4.42 16.11 2.29
C VAL A 128 5.84 16.29 2.85
N GLY A 129 6.14 15.78 4.05
CA GLY A 129 7.45 15.94 4.70
C GLY A 129 7.84 17.39 5.02
N HIS A 130 6.89 18.34 5.16
CA HIS A 130 7.23 19.73 5.43
C HIS A 130 7.59 19.95 6.90
N SER A 131 8.89 20.03 7.19
CA SER A 131 9.43 20.32 8.52
C SER A 131 9.25 21.79 8.90
N ASP A 132 8.22 22.07 9.70
CA ASP A 132 8.10 23.26 10.55
C ASP A 132 7.75 22.78 11.97
N PRO A 133 8.74 22.34 12.77
CA PRO A 133 8.48 21.70 14.05
C PRO A 133 7.65 22.56 15.03
N PRO A 134 7.83 23.90 15.13
CA PRO A 134 6.95 24.75 15.92
C PRO A 134 5.49 24.76 15.41
N ALA A 135 5.23 24.80 14.10
CA ALA A 135 3.87 24.73 13.58
C ALA A 135 3.25 23.33 13.77
N GLN A 136 4.02 22.27 13.56
CA GLN A 136 3.59 20.89 13.82
C GLN A 136 3.28 20.65 15.30
N LEU A 137 4.06 21.22 16.23
CA LEU A 137 3.82 21.14 17.68
C LEU A 137 2.50 21.84 18.06
N LEU A 138 2.26 23.04 17.54
CA LEU A 138 1.00 23.78 17.75
C LEU A 138 -0.21 23.00 17.22
N LEU A 139 -0.10 22.40 16.03
CA LEU A 139 -1.14 21.55 15.45
C LEU A 139 -1.35 20.26 16.25
N THR A 140 -0.28 19.62 16.73
CA THR A 140 -0.34 18.40 17.55
C THR A 140 -1.00 18.66 18.91
N GLN A 141 -0.62 19.75 19.60
CA GLN A 141 -1.26 20.16 20.85
C GLN A 141 -2.75 20.49 20.65
N ARG A 142 -3.07 21.21 19.56
CA ARG A 142 -4.45 21.57 19.23
C ARG A 142 -5.30 20.34 18.88
N ALA A 143 -4.76 19.42 18.08
CA ALA A 143 -5.41 18.15 17.78
C ALA A 143 -5.64 17.34 19.06
N THR A 144 -4.60 17.13 19.88
CA THR A 144 -4.65 16.35 21.14
C THR A 144 -5.74 16.87 22.09
N THR A 145 -5.79 18.20 22.29
CA THR A 145 -6.81 18.83 23.15
C THR A 145 -8.23 18.79 22.57
N GLN A 146 -8.40 18.50 21.28
CA GLN A 146 -9.70 18.40 20.62
C GLN A 146 -10.12 16.96 20.26
N VAL A 147 -9.32 15.93 20.49
CA VAL A 147 -9.67 14.53 20.17
C VAL A 147 -11.03 14.11 20.76
N GLY A 148 -11.35 14.56 21.98
CA GLY A 148 -12.65 14.32 22.61
C GLY A 148 -13.86 14.84 21.83
N GLN A 149 -13.65 15.74 20.86
CA GLN A 149 -14.67 16.35 19.99
C GLN A 149 -14.83 15.63 18.63
N LEU A 150 -14.03 14.58 18.35
CA LEU A 150 -14.21 13.74 17.16
C LEU A 150 -15.39 12.77 17.33
N ASP A 151 -16.13 12.54 16.25
CA ASP A 151 -17.12 11.47 16.11
C ASP A 151 -16.46 10.11 15.81
N CYS A 152 -17.26 9.05 15.74
CA CYS A 152 -16.81 7.69 15.42
C CYS A 152 -15.93 7.64 14.16
N LYS A 153 -16.41 8.23 13.07
CA LYS A 153 -15.70 8.31 11.80
C LYS A 153 -14.47 9.19 11.88
N GLY A 154 -14.57 10.34 12.54
CA GLY A 154 -13.45 11.25 12.77
C GLY A 154 -12.30 10.60 13.53
N LEU A 155 -12.56 9.67 14.46
CA LEU A 155 -11.53 8.92 15.17
C LEU A 155 -10.79 7.93 14.24
N SER A 156 -11.50 7.11 13.46
CA SER A 156 -10.88 6.19 12.49
C SER A 156 -10.08 6.95 11.43
N HIS A 157 -10.63 8.05 10.91
CA HIS A 157 -9.93 8.92 9.97
C HIS A 157 -8.70 9.59 10.62
N ALA A 158 -8.77 9.99 11.89
CA ALA A 158 -7.62 10.58 12.60
C ALA A 158 -6.48 9.57 12.81
N TYR A 159 -6.79 8.31 13.12
CA TYR A 159 -5.80 7.23 13.13
C TYR A 159 -5.18 7.01 11.73
N MET A 160 -5.98 6.94 10.67
CA MET A 160 -5.49 6.75 9.30
C MET A 160 -4.63 7.95 8.83
N GLN A 161 -4.96 9.15 9.31
CA GLN A 161 -4.15 10.35 9.12
C GLN A 161 -2.81 10.27 9.86
N CYS A 162 -2.79 9.82 11.13
CA CYS A 162 -1.51 9.57 11.82
C CYS A 162 -0.65 8.54 11.06
N ALA A 163 -1.25 7.46 10.56
CA ALA A 163 -0.57 6.41 9.80
C ALA A 163 0.07 6.93 8.50
N THR A 164 -0.76 7.46 7.59
CA THR A 164 -0.35 7.85 6.23
C THR A 164 0.60 9.05 6.15
N ALA A 165 0.74 9.79 7.26
CA ALA A 165 1.69 10.90 7.42
C ALA A 165 2.89 10.56 8.34
N GLY A 166 3.04 9.32 8.81
CA GLY A 166 4.17 8.88 9.63
C GLY A 166 4.29 9.57 11.00
N LEU A 167 3.16 10.00 11.57
CA LEU A 167 3.15 10.93 12.71
C LEU A 167 3.39 10.23 14.05
N SER A 168 4.66 10.16 14.47
CA SER A 168 5.05 9.76 15.83
C SER A 168 4.71 10.86 16.85
N ALA A 169 3.46 10.86 17.33
CA ALA A 169 2.97 11.81 18.32
C ALA A 169 2.32 11.08 19.52
N PRO A 170 3.11 10.55 20.48
CA PRO A 170 2.59 9.71 21.57
C PRO A 170 1.43 10.33 22.39
N PRO A 171 1.43 11.63 22.75
CA PRO A 171 0.29 12.24 23.46
C PRO A 171 -1.00 12.26 22.63
N LEU A 172 -0.90 12.46 21.31
CA LEU A 172 -2.04 12.44 20.39
C LEU A 172 -2.59 11.01 20.25
N LEU A 173 -1.71 10.02 20.07
CA LEU A 173 -2.08 8.61 19.97
C LEU A 173 -2.71 8.09 21.28
N ALA A 174 -2.23 8.53 22.45
CA ALA A 174 -2.84 8.20 23.74
C ALA A 174 -4.23 8.84 23.91
N ALA A 175 -4.41 10.10 23.48
CA ALA A 175 -5.71 10.76 23.48
C ALA A 175 -6.71 10.08 22.53
N LEU A 176 -6.26 9.72 21.31
CA LEU A 176 -7.03 8.95 20.33
C LEU A 176 -7.46 7.60 20.90
N ARG A 177 -6.53 6.88 21.54
CA ARG A 177 -6.80 5.57 22.19
C ARG A 177 -7.90 5.69 23.25
N LYS A 178 -7.82 6.70 24.12
CA LYS A 178 -8.83 6.94 25.16
C LYS A 178 -10.21 7.25 24.56
N ALA A 179 -10.28 8.14 23.57
CA ALA A 179 -11.55 8.52 22.95
C ALA A 179 -12.16 7.40 22.09
N THR A 180 -11.34 6.60 21.41
CA THR A 180 -11.78 5.43 20.65
C THR A 180 -12.37 4.37 21.56
N ARG A 181 -11.69 3.96 22.65
CA ARG A 181 -12.26 2.96 23.58
C ARG A 181 -13.61 3.41 24.18
N GLN A 182 -13.79 4.72 24.40
CA GLN A 182 -15.06 5.29 24.85
C GLN A 182 -16.19 5.30 23.80
N ARG A 183 -15.87 5.29 22.49
CA ARG A 183 -16.85 5.40 21.39
C ARG A 183 -17.03 4.13 20.58
N LEU A 184 -16.12 3.16 20.70
CA LEU A 184 -16.07 1.95 19.89
C LEU A 184 -17.38 1.14 19.82
N PRO A 185 -18.19 0.98 20.91
CA PRO A 185 -19.49 0.33 20.80
C PRO A 185 -20.44 1.01 19.80
N ALA A 186 -20.38 2.34 19.71
CA ALA A 186 -21.18 3.19 18.83
C ALA A 186 -20.56 3.44 17.44
N MET A 187 -19.40 2.87 17.13
CA MET A 187 -18.81 2.94 15.79
C MET A 187 -19.59 2.05 14.81
N VAL A 188 -19.79 2.51 13.58
CA VAL A 188 -20.39 1.69 12.51
C VAL A 188 -19.36 0.67 11.99
N PRO A 189 -19.77 -0.48 11.43
CA PRO A 189 -18.86 -1.57 11.06
C PRO A 189 -17.66 -1.10 10.21
N GLY A 190 -17.92 -0.31 9.17
CA GLY A 190 -16.89 0.24 8.29
C GLY A 190 -15.89 1.18 8.98
N ASP A 191 -16.31 1.94 10.01
CA ASP A 191 -15.40 2.78 10.79
C ASP A 191 -14.43 1.91 11.61
N VAL A 192 -14.90 0.77 12.14
CA VAL A 192 -14.06 -0.19 12.88
C VAL A 192 -13.06 -0.89 11.94
N ALA A 193 -13.47 -1.22 10.72
CA ALA A 193 -12.56 -1.75 9.70
C ALA A 193 -11.48 -0.73 9.31
N VAL A 194 -11.83 0.55 9.10
CA VAL A 194 -10.82 1.61 8.84
C VAL A 194 -9.88 1.79 10.04
N LEU A 195 -10.39 1.66 11.28
CA LEU A 195 -9.58 1.75 12.49
C LEU A 195 -8.52 0.64 12.58
N VAL A 196 -8.86 -0.62 12.33
CA VAL A 196 -7.87 -1.72 12.44
C VAL A 196 -6.77 -1.61 11.38
N VAL A 197 -7.10 -1.19 10.14
CA VAL A 197 -6.10 -0.92 9.10
C VAL A 197 -5.17 0.23 9.51
N ALA A 198 -5.72 1.29 10.10
CA ALA A 198 -4.92 2.41 10.60
C ALA A 198 -4.01 2.03 11.79
N LEU A 199 -4.46 1.15 12.68
CA LEU A 199 -3.65 0.63 13.79
C LEU A 199 -2.49 -0.24 13.28
N ALA A 200 -2.73 -1.07 12.28
CA ALA A 200 -1.68 -1.87 11.63
C ALA A 200 -0.65 -0.99 10.92
N ALA A 201 -1.09 0.00 10.15
CA ALA A 201 -0.21 0.97 9.49
C ALA A 201 0.55 1.90 10.45
N LEU A 202 0.18 1.95 11.74
CA LEU A 202 0.92 2.62 12.82
C LEU A 202 1.72 1.66 13.72
N GLY A 203 1.69 0.34 13.46
CA GLY A 203 2.31 -0.67 14.33
C GLY A 203 1.80 -0.66 15.77
N GLN A 204 0.56 -0.22 16.04
CA GLN A 204 0.05 -0.03 17.40
C GLN A 204 -0.39 -1.35 18.05
N GLN A 205 0.57 -2.06 18.66
CA GLN A 205 0.34 -3.31 19.40
C GLN A 205 -0.24 -3.11 20.82
N ASP A 206 -1.12 -2.13 21.03
CA ASP A 206 -1.85 -2.00 22.31
C ASP A 206 -2.91 -3.12 22.41
N GLN A 207 -2.57 -4.20 23.13
CA GLN A 207 -3.40 -5.40 23.22
C GLN A 207 -4.82 -5.10 23.73
N LEU A 208 -5.00 -4.15 24.67
CA LEU A 208 -6.32 -3.81 25.20
C LEU A 208 -7.19 -3.08 24.16
N LEU A 209 -6.60 -2.19 23.36
CA LEU A 209 -7.31 -1.58 22.23
C LEU A 209 -7.62 -2.62 21.16
N LEU A 210 -6.69 -3.52 20.84
CA LEU A 210 -6.89 -4.56 19.83
C LEU A 210 -7.96 -5.56 20.26
N ASP A 211 -7.99 -5.98 21.53
CA ASP A 211 -9.04 -6.82 22.12
C ASP A 211 -10.42 -6.17 22.12
N ASP A 212 -10.49 -4.84 22.28
CA ASP A 212 -11.77 -4.13 22.20
C ASP A 212 -12.23 -3.99 20.73
N VAL A 213 -11.32 -3.63 19.81
CA VAL A 213 -11.58 -3.54 18.35
C VAL A 213 -11.97 -4.89 17.77
N ALA A 214 -11.32 -5.96 18.23
CA ALA A 214 -11.63 -7.36 17.96
C ALA A 214 -13.09 -7.72 18.24
N LYS A 215 -13.54 -7.48 19.48
CA LYS A 215 -14.93 -7.73 19.91
C LYS A 215 -15.91 -6.86 19.12
N ALA A 216 -15.53 -5.61 18.82
CA ALA A 216 -16.35 -4.72 18.01
C ALA A 216 -16.50 -5.19 16.56
N LEU A 217 -15.44 -5.72 15.93
CA LEU A 217 -15.51 -6.35 14.60
C LEU A 217 -16.41 -7.59 14.61
N HIS A 218 -16.21 -8.49 15.59
CA HIS A 218 -17.02 -9.70 15.74
C HIS A 218 -18.52 -9.39 15.87
N ASN A 219 -18.88 -8.49 16.80
CA ASN A 219 -20.27 -8.10 17.06
C ASN A 219 -20.94 -7.32 15.91
N LYS A 220 -20.18 -6.87 14.90
CA LYS A 220 -20.65 -6.07 13.76
C LYS A 220 -20.44 -6.78 12.41
N MET A 221 -19.98 -8.02 12.44
CA MET A 221 -19.46 -8.76 11.29
C MET A 221 -20.48 -8.96 10.16
N ALA A 222 -21.74 -9.22 10.50
CA ALA A 222 -22.85 -9.38 9.53
C ALA A 222 -23.18 -8.09 8.73
N HIS A 223 -22.48 -6.99 9.00
CA HIS A 223 -22.63 -5.70 8.33
C HIS A 223 -21.29 -5.19 7.75
N LEU A 224 -20.24 -6.01 7.72
CA LEU A 224 -18.99 -5.73 7.01
C LEU A 224 -19.09 -6.26 5.57
N SER A 225 -18.57 -5.50 4.60
CA SER A 225 -18.39 -6.04 3.24
C SER A 225 -17.13 -6.89 3.15
N GLY A 226 -17.07 -7.82 2.18
CA GLY A 226 -15.91 -8.70 2.00
C GLY A 226 -14.54 -7.99 2.01
N PRO A 227 -14.35 -6.84 1.31
CA PRO A 227 -13.12 -6.06 1.36
C PRO A 227 -12.78 -5.48 2.74
N GLN A 228 -13.79 -5.18 3.58
CA GLN A 228 -13.58 -4.73 4.95
C GLN A 228 -13.11 -5.89 5.85
N ILE A 229 -13.66 -7.09 5.64
CA ILE A 229 -13.26 -8.30 6.37
C ILE A 229 -11.82 -8.70 5.98
N SER A 230 -11.50 -8.78 4.68
CA SER A 230 -10.15 -9.15 4.22
C SER A 230 -9.09 -8.13 4.66
N SER A 231 -9.37 -6.83 4.54
CA SER A 231 -8.49 -5.76 5.05
C SER A 231 -8.28 -5.87 6.56
N SER A 232 -9.32 -6.26 7.32
CA SER A 232 -9.21 -6.45 8.78
C SER A 232 -8.34 -7.66 9.13
N ILE A 233 -8.47 -8.78 8.41
CA ILE A 233 -7.64 -9.99 8.60
C ILE A 233 -6.16 -9.68 8.35
N VAL A 234 -5.83 -9.02 7.22
CA VAL A 234 -4.45 -8.61 6.88
C VAL A 234 -3.89 -7.62 7.90
N SER A 235 -4.72 -6.72 8.42
CA SER A 235 -4.30 -5.77 9.46
C SER A 235 -3.95 -6.47 10.78
N CYS A 236 -4.73 -7.47 11.17
CA CYS A 236 -4.44 -8.30 12.35
C CYS A 236 -3.17 -9.15 12.16
N SER A 237 -2.93 -9.72 10.97
CA SER A 237 -1.70 -10.50 10.71
C SER A 237 -0.45 -9.63 10.71
N LEU A 238 -0.50 -8.43 10.11
CA LEU A 238 0.59 -7.43 10.17
C LEU A 238 0.92 -7.01 11.62
N LEU A 239 -0.09 -6.87 12.47
CA LEU A 239 0.09 -6.61 13.91
C LEU A 239 0.59 -7.82 14.72
N ARG A 240 0.65 -9.01 14.09
CA ARG A 240 0.85 -10.33 14.74
C ARG A 240 -0.21 -10.66 15.80
N TYR A 241 -1.40 -10.10 15.64
CA TYR A 241 -2.51 -10.19 16.59
C TYR A 241 -3.46 -11.34 16.22
N ARG A 242 -3.38 -12.45 16.96
CA ARG A 242 -4.14 -13.68 16.69
C ARG A 242 -5.54 -13.64 17.32
N ASN A 243 -6.56 -13.35 16.51
CA ASN A 243 -7.95 -13.69 16.86
C ASN A 243 -8.33 -15.07 16.24
N PRO A 244 -8.91 -16.01 17.01
CA PRO A 244 -9.49 -17.24 16.46
C PRO A 244 -10.73 -17.07 15.54
N TRP A 245 -11.66 -16.15 15.83
CA TRP A 245 -12.87 -15.93 15.01
C TRP A 245 -12.57 -15.26 13.65
N LEU A 246 -11.60 -14.33 13.56
CA LEU A 246 -11.21 -13.77 12.25
C LEU A 246 -10.59 -14.85 11.36
N LEU A 247 -9.84 -15.80 11.95
CA LEU A 247 -9.24 -16.91 11.22
C LEU A 247 -10.30 -17.94 10.78
N ASP A 248 -11.26 -18.28 11.66
CA ASP A 248 -12.45 -19.08 11.32
C ASP A 248 -13.25 -18.45 10.16
N GLN A 249 -13.45 -17.14 10.18
CA GLN A 249 -14.22 -16.42 9.16
C GLN A 249 -13.42 -16.24 7.86
N ALA A 250 -12.10 -16.03 7.94
CA ALA A 250 -11.21 -16.10 6.78
C ALA A 250 -11.31 -17.47 6.09
N ALA A 251 -11.23 -18.55 6.87
CA ALA A 251 -11.38 -19.91 6.35
C ALA A 251 -12.75 -20.15 5.70
N LYS A 252 -13.84 -19.64 6.31
CA LYS A 252 -15.20 -19.73 5.74
C LYS A 252 -15.34 -18.94 4.43
N MET A 253 -14.78 -17.73 4.35
CA MET A 253 -14.76 -16.95 3.10
C MET A 253 -13.94 -17.63 2.00
N LEU A 254 -12.75 -18.14 2.32
CA LEU A 254 -11.89 -18.88 1.38
C LEU A 254 -12.56 -20.17 0.90
N ALA A 255 -13.22 -20.92 1.78
CA ALA A 255 -13.97 -22.13 1.41
C ALA A 255 -15.19 -21.81 0.51
N ALA A 256 -15.86 -20.68 0.72
CA ALA A 256 -16.95 -20.22 -0.15
C ALA A 256 -16.41 -19.83 -1.54
N ALA A 257 -15.33 -19.05 -1.61
CA ALA A 257 -14.67 -18.69 -2.87
C ALA A 257 -14.15 -19.92 -3.63
N ALA A 258 -13.52 -20.88 -2.95
CA ALA A 258 -13.04 -22.12 -3.57
C ALA A 258 -14.18 -22.94 -4.20
N ARG A 259 -15.35 -23.02 -3.54
CA ARG A 259 -16.55 -23.66 -4.09
C ARG A 259 -17.09 -22.95 -5.34
N LEU A 260 -17.09 -21.61 -5.36
CA LEU A 260 -17.50 -20.84 -6.55
C LEU A 260 -16.55 -21.09 -7.73
N VAL A 261 -15.24 -21.15 -7.49
CA VAL A 261 -14.24 -21.50 -8.52
C VAL A 261 -14.44 -22.93 -9.02
N GLN A 262 -14.66 -23.90 -8.13
CA GLN A 262 -14.95 -25.29 -8.50
C GLN A 262 -16.21 -25.43 -9.37
N LEU A 263 -17.31 -24.75 -9.00
CA LEU A 263 -18.56 -24.76 -9.77
C LEU A 263 -18.37 -24.13 -11.16
N ALA A 264 -17.69 -22.99 -11.24
CA ALA A 264 -17.35 -22.38 -12.52
C ALA A 264 -16.48 -23.31 -13.38
N SER A 265 -15.48 -23.99 -12.78
CA SER A 265 -14.66 -24.98 -13.48
C SER A 265 -15.49 -26.13 -14.06
N SER A 266 -16.45 -26.69 -13.31
CA SER A 266 -17.32 -27.77 -13.81
C SER A 266 -18.23 -27.34 -14.95
N ASP A 267 -18.71 -26.10 -14.98
CA ASP A 267 -19.50 -25.58 -16.10
C ASP A 267 -18.62 -25.36 -17.34
N THR A 268 -17.41 -24.81 -17.17
CA THR A 268 -16.49 -24.59 -18.30
C THR A 268 -16.01 -25.89 -18.96
N ALA A 269 -15.99 -27.00 -18.22
CA ALA A 269 -15.70 -28.32 -18.79
C ALA A 269 -16.77 -28.80 -19.78
N GLN A 270 -17.99 -28.24 -19.76
CA GLN A 270 -19.06 -28.54 -20.73
C GLN A 270 -18.99 -27.64 -21.97
N HIS A 271 -18.42 -26.43 -21.86
CA HIS A 271 -18.29 -25.47 -22.95
C HIS A 271 -16.88 -24.82 -23.01
N PRO A 272 -15.84 -25.55 -23.43
CA PRO A 272 -14.43 -25.14 -23.30
C PRO A 272 -13.96 -24.01 -24.23
N GLN A 273 -14.83 -23.41 -25.07
CA GLN A 273 -14.42 -22.43 -26.10
C GLN A 273 -14.68 -20.95 -25.76
N GLN A 274 -15.25 -20.61 -24.59
CA GLN A 274 -15.65 -19.23 -24.26
C GLN A 274 -15.29 -18.74 -22.83
N ALA A 275 -14.45 -19.48 -22.10
CA ALA A 275 -14.18 -19.22 -20.69
C ALA A 275 -12.92 -18.34 -20.45
N ASP A 276 -13.09 -17.03 -20.32
CA ASP A 276 -12.01 -16.13 -19.86
C ASP A 276 -11.86 -16.22 -18.33
N VAL A 277 -10.95 -17.10 -17.87
CA VAL A 277 -10.78 -17.46 -16.44
C VAL A 277 -10.60 -16.25 -15.50
N PRO A 278 -9.84 -15.18 -15.85
CA PRO A 278 -9.81 -13.94 -15.06
C PRO A 278 -11.17 -13.30 -14.81
N GLN A 279 -12.10 -13.35 -15.77
CA GLN A 279 -13.46 -12.81 -15.60
C GLN A 279 -14.28 -13.67 -14.64
N LEU A 280 -14.13 -15.00 -14.69
CA LEU A 280 -14.77 -15.92 -13.74
C LEU A 280 -14.25 -15.72 -12.31
N ILE A 281 -12.94 -15.52 -12.13
CA ILE A 281 -12.34 -15.18 -10.83
C ILE A 281 -12.84 -13.82 -10.32
N ALA A 282 -12.89 -12.80 -11.19
CA ALA A 282 -13.41 -11.48 -10.82
C ALA A 282 -14.91 -11.53 -10.48
N ALA A 283 -15.72 -12.32 -11.20
CA ALA A 283 -17.14 -12.52 -10.92
C ALA A 283 -17.37 -13.28 -9.62
N ALA A 284 -16.62 -14.36 -9.35
CA ALA A 284 -16.68 -15.09 -8.09
C ALA A 284 -16.30 -14.21 -6.90
N TYR A 285 -15.27 -13.36 -7.05
CA TYR A 285 -14.89 -12.36 -6.05
C TYR A 285 -16.01 -11.31 -5.84
N HIS A 286 -16.63 -10.80 -6.91
CA HIS A 286 -17.76 -9.87 -6.81
C HIS A 286 -18.98 -10.50 -6.12
N LEU A 287 -19.31 -11.76 -6.42
CA LEU A 287 -20.43 -12.48 -5.83
C LEU A 287 -20.21 -12.78 -4.34
N ALA A 288 -18.97 -13.10 -3.94
CA ALA A 288 -18.60 -13.29 -2.53
C ALA A 288 -18.60 -12.00 -1.69
N ILE A 289 -18.84 -10.83 -2.30
CA ILE A 289 -18.78 -9.51 -1.67
C ILE A 289 -20.17 -8.85 -1.53
N MET A 290 -21.18 -9.31 -2.27
CA MET A 290 -22.54 -8.75 -2.23
C MET A 290 -23.35 -9.24 -1.02
N PRO A 291 -24.12 -8.35 -0.35
CA PRO A 291 -25.12 -8.77 0.63
C PRO A 291 -26.33 -9.45 -0.06
N PRO A 292 -27.04 -10.36 0.63
CA PRO A 292 -28.17 -11.09 0.05
C PRO A 292 -29.43 -10.21 -0.08
N GLY A 293 -29.58 -9.54 -1.23
CA GLY A 293 -30.85 -8.92 -1.66
C GLY A 293 -30.73 -7.49 -2.16
N GLY A 294 -30.94 -7.28 -3.47
CA GLY A 294 -31.00 -5.97 -4.11
C GLY A 294 -30.11 -5.87 -5.35
N GLY A 295 -30.70 -5.96 -6.55
CA GLY A 295 -29.99 -5.82 -7.82
C GLY A 295 -30.83 -6.22 -9.03
N THR A 296 -31.34 -5.22 -9.74
CA THR A 296 -32.14 -5.36 -10.97
C THR A 296 -31.28 -5.79 -12.16
N ALA A 297 -31.90 -6.22 -13.26
CA ALA A 297 -31.18 -6.70 -14.44
C ALA A 297 -30.27 -5.62 -15.09
N GLY A 298 -30.65 -4.33 -15.02
CA GLY A 298 -29.85 -3.23 -15.56
C GLY A 298 -28.53 -2.99 -14.81
N GLU A 299 -28.51 -3.24 -13.50
CA GLU A 299 -27.31 -3.09 -12.67
C GLU A 299 -26.27 -4.19 -12.98
N ARG A 300 -26.69 -5.32 -13.55
CA ARG A 300 -25.80 -6.41 -13.99
C ARG A 300 -25.05 -6.09 -15.28
N ALA A 301 -25.62 -5.26 -16.16
CA ALA A 301 -24.94 -4.80 -17.37
C ALA A 301 -23.79 -3.82 -17.04
N LEU A 302 -24.03 -2.86 -16.14
CA LEU A 302 -22.99 -1.92 -15.68
C LEU A 302 -21.86 -2.61 -14.87
N ALA A 303 -22.10 -3.82 -14.35
CA ALA A 303 -21.07 -4.61 -13.69
C ALA A 303 -19.99 -5.14 -14.66
N GLY A 304 -20.29 -5.31 -15.95
CA GLY A 304 -19.31 -5.77 -16.95
C GLY A 304 -18.15 -4.79 -17.13
N ASP A 305 -18.47 -3.52 -17.37
CA ASP A 305 -17.47 -2.44 -17.44
C ASP A 305 -16.74 -2.25 -16.09
N ALA A 306 -17.43 -2.47 -14.97
CA ALA A 306 -16.80 -2.44 -13.65
C ALA A 306 -15.77 -3.58 -13.47
N VAL A 307 -16.07 -4.80 -13.91
CA VAL A 307 -15.15 -5.96 -13.84
C VAL A 307 -13.88 -5.70 -14.64
N ALA A 308 -13.97 -5.15 -15.85
CA ALA A 308 -12.79 -4.78 -16.64
C ALA A 308 -11.91 -3.73 -15.93
N ASN A 309 -12.53 -2.70 -15.33
CA ASN A 309 -11.81 -1.67 -14.59
C ASN A 309 -11.26 -2.16 -13.24
N VAL A 310 -11.92 -3.10 -12.56
CA VAL A 310 -11.43 -3.72 -11.32
C VAL A 310 -10.27 -4.68 -11.61
N ALA A 311 -10.31 -5.45 -12.70
CA ALA A 311 -9.17 -6.26 -13.14
C ALA A 311 -7.95 -5.40 -13.51
N ALA A 312 -8.16 -4.30 -14.25
CA ALA A 312 -7.11 -3.33 -14.54
C ALA A 312 -6.54 -2.67 -13.27
N ALA A 313 -7.40 -2.31 -12.31
CA ALA A 313 -6.97 -1.74 -11.02
C ALA A 313 -6.23 -2.77 -10.14
N ALA A 314 -6.60 -4.05 -10.19
CA ALA A 314 -5.91 -5.15 -9.50
C ALA A 314 -4.54 -5.48 -10.11
N LEU A 315 -4.32 -5.14 -11.39
CA LEU A 315 -3.01 -5.24 -12.05
C LEU A 315 -2.15 -3.97 -11.89
N GLN A 316 -2.77 -2.79 -11.66
CA GLN A 316 -2.05 -1.53 -11.43
C GLN A 316 -1.74 -1.23 -9.96
N GLN A 317 -2.58 -1.67 -9.01
CA GLN A 317 -2.23 -1.69 -7.59
C GLN A 317 -1.64 -3.05 -7.24
N GLN A 318 -0.40 -3.04 -6.75
CA GLN A 318 0.35 -4.24 -6.36
C GLN A 318 -0.51 -5.13 -5.45
N PHE A 319 -1.02 -6.23 -5.99
CA PHE A 319 -1.70 -7.24 -5.19
C PHE A 319 -0.71 -7.74 -4.13
N CYS A 320 -1.08 -7.59 -2.87
CA CYS A 320 -0.10 -7.52 -1.78
C CYS A 320 0.69 -8.84 -1.70
N CYS A 321 2.01 -8.77 -1.92
CA CYS A 321 2.89 -9.95 -1.82
C CYS A 321 2.64 -10.67 -0.49
N SER A 322 2.53 -9.92 0.61
CA SER A 322 2.18 -10.38 1.95
C SER A 322 0.97 -11.32 2.04
N CYS A 323 -0.01 -11.21 1.13
CA CYS A 323 -1.16 -12.11 1.06
C CYS A 323 -0.82 -13.42 0.33
N LEU A 324 -0.03 -13.37 -0.74
CA LEU A 324 0.50 -14.54 -1.41
C LEU A 324 1.53 -15.25 -0.53
N ASP A 325 2.45 -14.52 0.09
CA ASP A 325 3.44 -15.03 1.06
C ASP A 325 2.75 -15.74 2.25
N TRP A 326 1.64 -15.19 2.75
CA TRP A 326 0.87 -15.82 3.83
C TRP A 326 0.09 -17.06 3.38
N LEU A 327 -0.42 -17.08 2.14
CA LEU A 327 -1.08 -18.26 1.55
C LEU A 327 -0.06 -19.36 1.18
N MET A 328 1.11 -18.99 0.67
CA MET A 328 2.27 -19.86 0.44
C MET A 328 2.71 -20.49 1.76
N TRP A 329 2.95 -19.68 2.80
CA TRP A 329 3.31 -20.18 4.13
C TRP A 329 2.23 -21.11 4.72
N LEU A 330 0.94 -20.81 4.53
CA LEU A 330 -0.14 -21.72 4.94
C LEU A 330 -0.14 -23.04 4.16
N ALA A 331 0.13 -23.00 2.86
CA ALA A 331 0.25 -24.20 2.02
C ALA A 331 1.49 -25.03 2.41
N GLU A 332 2.63 -24.39 2.70
CA GLU A 332 3.84 -25.03 3.23
C GLU A 332 3.59 -25.69 4.59
N GLN A 333 2.86 -25.02 5.50
CA GLN A 333 2.49 -25.62 6.80
C GLN A 333 1.54 -26.81 6.64
N GLN A 334 0.58 -26.77 5.71
CA GLN A 334 -0.28 -27.92 5.42
C GLN A 334 0.47 -29.07 4.71
N ALA A 335 1.37 -28.75 3.78
CA ALA A 335 2.24 -29.73 3.14
C ALA A 335 3.17 -30.39 4.17
N GLY A 336 3.75 -29.61 5.10
CA GLY A 336 4.55 -30.13 6.22
C GLY A 336 3.75 -31.05 7.15
N GLN A 337 2.49 -30.70 7.46
CA GLN A 337 1.61 -31.58 8.25
C GLN A 337 1.22 -32.86 7.49
N GLN A 338 0.99 -32.79 6.18
CA GLN A 338 0.74 -33.98 5.35
C GLN A 338 2.00 -34.84 5.19
N GLN A 339 3.19 -34.23 5.11
CA GLN A 339 4.48 -34.94 5.12
C GLN A 339 4.75 -35.58 6.49
N GLN A 340 4.37 -34.96 7.61
CA GLN A 340 4.48 -35.58 8.93
C GLN A 340 3.47 -36.72 9.13
N ALA A 341 2.23 -36.58 8.64
CA ALA A 341 1.26 -37.68 8.63
C ALA A 341 1.69 -38.83 7.69
N GLY A 342 2.27 -38.50 6.54
CA GLY A 342 2.85 -39.47 5.61
C GLY A 342 4.12 -40.13 6.14
N ALA A 343 4.94 -39.40 6.91
CA ALA A 343 6.11 -39.94 7.61
C ALA A 343 5.69 -40.89 8.73
N ALA A 344 4.69 -40.54 9.54
CA ALA A 344 4.14 -41.44 10.55
C ALA A 344 3.53 -42.71 9.91
N ALA A 345 2.81 -42.57 8.79
CA ALA A 345 2.32 -43.73 8.02
C ALA A 345 3.46 -44.56 7.39
N LEU A 346 4.58 -43.93 7.01
CA LEU A 346 5.80 -44.62 6.58
C LEU A 346 6.56 -45.28 7.73
N GLU A 347 6.52 -44.72 8.95
CA GLU A 347 7.05 -45.35 10.16
C GLU A 347 6.21 -46.56 10.57
N ASP A 348 4.88 -46.49 10.51
CA ASP A 348 3.99 -47.65 10.67
C ASP A 348 4.27 -48.73 9.62
N VAL A 349 4.41 -48.35 8.34
CA VAL A 349 4.79 -49.28 7.26
C VAL A 349 6.21 -49.85 7.47
N HIS A 350 7.18 -49.06 7.95
CA HIS A 350 8.51 -49.56 8.29
C HIS A 350 8.49 -50.48 9.53
N HIS A 351 7.62 -50.25 10.52
CA HIS A 351 7.45 -51.17 11.63
C HIS A 351 6.82 -52.49 11.17
N GLN A 352 5.81 -52.43 10.29
CA GLN A 352 5.21 -53.61 9.66
C GLN A 352 6.23 -54.37 8.78
N GLN A 353 7.10 -53.64 8.08
CA GLN A 353 8.19 -54.20 7.28
C GLN A 353 9.33 -54.77 8.15
N GLN A 354 9.66 -54.17 9.29
CA GLN A 354 10.60 -54.72 10.27
C GLN A 354 10.08 -56.03 10.87
N GLN A 355 8.78 -56.14 11.17
CA GLN A 355 8.18 -57.41 11.62
C GLN A 355 8.32 -58.52 10.55
N GLN A 356 8.26 -58.17 9.26
CA GLN A 356 8.55 -59.13 8.17
C GLN A 356 10.05 -59.43 8.03
N GLN A 357 10.93 -58.45 8.25
CA GLN A 357 12.38 -58.62 8.19
C GLN A 357 12.98 -59.43 9.35
N GLN A 358 12.25 -59.62 10.46
CA GLN A 358 12.66 -60.55 11.54
C GLN A 358 12.70 -62.04 11.11
N GLN A 359 12.38 -62.37 9.85
CA GLN A 359 12.63 -63.69 9.25
C GLN A 359 13.79 -63.71 8.22
N GLY A 360 14.56 -62.62 8.04
CA GLY A 360 15.64 -62.52 7.05
C GLY A 360 16.91 -61.82 7.57
N VAL A 361 18.05 -62.50 7.50
CA VAL A 361 19.37 -62.00 7.95
C VAL A 361 20.07 -61.21 6.83
N GLY A 362 20.62 -60.01 7.10
CA GLY A 362 21.50 -59.37 6.08
C GLY A 362 21.96 -57.90 6.20
N LEU A 363 22.70 -57.54 7.26
CA LEU A 363 23.91 -56.66 7.22
C LEU A 363 23.90 -55.13 6.85
N VAL A 364 24.70 -54.37 7.64
CA VAL A 364 25.36 -53.06 7.41
C VAL A 364 24.59 -51.73 7.59
N THR A 365 25.21 -50.83 8.34
CA THR A 365 24.79 -49.45 8.69
C THR A 365 25.94 -48.44 8.47
N ALA A 366 25.66 -47.24 7.93
CA ALA A 366 26.52 -46.04 7.97
C ALA A 366 25.80 -44.83 7.31
N THR A 367 25.91 -43.54 7.70
CA THR A 367 26.34 -42.84 8.94
C THR A 367 25.70 -41.43 8.92
N ILE A 368 25.51 -40.77 10.08
CA ILE A 368 24.94 -39.40 10.19
C ILE A 368 26.06 -38.36 10.42
N GLY A 369 25.96 -37.19 9.77
CA GLY A 369 26.76 -35.98 10.04
C GLY A 369 26.86 -35.07 8.80
N THR A 370 26.88 -33.73 8.89
CA THR A 370 26.97 -32.86 10.07
C THR A 370 26.34 -31.49 9.78
N VAL A 371 25.71 -30.86 10.78
CA VAL A 371 25.37 -29.42 10.74
C VAL A 371 26.15 -28.71 11.84
N GLN A 372 27.07 -27.82 11.46
CA GLN A 372 27.54 -26.62 12.20
C GLN A 372 28.91 -26.14 11.68
N GLN A 373 28.93 -25.09 10.85
CA GLN A 373 29.88 -23.97 10.91
C GLN A 373 29.73 -23.05 9.68
N LEU A 374 29.31 -21.80 9.91
CA LEU A 374 30.00 -20.57 9.51
C LEU A 374 29.10 -19.36 9.80
N ARG A 375 29.61 -18.39 10.58
CA ARG A 375 28.88 -17.17 10.95
C ARG A 375 29.86 -16.03 11.19
N LYS A 376 30.27 -15.36 10.10
CA LYS A 376 30.93 -14.04 9.98
C LYS A 376 31.59 -13.97 8.60
N GLY A 377 31.24 -12.98 7.80
CA GLY A 377 31.91 -12.69 6.53
C GLY A 377 31.45 -11.33 6.00
N LEU A 378 32.38 -10.39 5.88
CA LEU A 378 32.20 -9.16 5.09
C LEU A 378 32.99 -9.38 3.80
N VAL A 379 32.30 -9.41 2.65
CA VAL A 379 32.96 -9.58 1.36
C VAL A 379 33.84 -8.37 1.08
N GLN A 380 35.15 -8.58 0.98
CA GLN A 380 36.09 -7.63 0.42
C GLN A 380 36.30 -7.98 -1.06
N PHE A 381 36.00 -7.04 -1.95
CA PHE A 381 36.30 -7.18 -3.38
C PHE A 381 37.77 -6.93 -3.64
N ASP A 382 38.32 -7.62 -4.64
CA ASP A 382 39.67 -7.41 -5.15
C ASP A 382 39.85 -5.94 -5.63
N PRO A 383 40.95 -5.25 -5.25
CA PRO A 383 41.23 -3.89 -5.69
C PRO A 383 41.29 -3.71 -7.22
N GLU A 384 41.78 -4.68 -7.99
CA GLU A 384 41.83 -4.60 -9.46
C GLU A 384 40.43 -4.70 -10.07
N VAL A 385 39.56 -5.55 -9.50
CA VAL A 385 38.16 -5.65 -9.92
C VAL A 385 37.43 -4.34 -9.65
N LEU A 386 37.64 -3.73 -8.47
CA LEU A 386 37.08 -2.41 -8.16
C LEU A 386 37.65 -1.29 -9.05
N ALA A 387 38.89 -1.40 -9.53
CA ALA A 387 39.47 -0.46 -10.48
C ALA A 387 38.80 -0.57 -11.86
N ARG A 388 38.70 -1.79 -12.43
CA ARG A 388 38.04 -2.04 -13.72
C ARG A 388 36.56 -1.68 -13.74
N LEU A 389 35.82 -1.98 -12.67
CA LEU A 389 34.42 -1.59 -12.55
C LEU A 389 34.23 -0.06 -12.61
N ARG A 390 35.15 0.71 -12.03
CA ARG A 390 35.15 2.18 -12.10
C ARG A 390 35.53 2.70 -13.48
N GLU A 391 36.50 2.05 -14.14
CA GLU A 391 36.89 2.38 -15.52
C GLU A 391 35.70 2.22 -16.49
N TRP A 392 35.02 1.07 -16.44
CA TRP A 392 33.84 0.80 -17.26
C TRP A 392 32.66 1.73 -16.93
N GLN A 393 32.46 2.09 -15.66
CA GLN A 393 31.47 3.09 -15.27
C GLN A 393 31.79 4.48 -15.85
N GLN A 394 33.07 4.89 -15.89
CA GLN A 394 33.50 6.15 -16.52
C GLN A 394 33.36 6.13 -18.05
N GLN A 395 33.50 4.95 -18.67
CA GLN A 395 33.29 4.73 -20.10
C GLN A 395 31.79 4.58 -20.48
N GLY A 396 30.87 4.67 -19.51
CA GLY A 396 29.42 4.54 -19.75
C GLY A 396 28.96 3.12 -20.08
N VAL A 397 29.80 2.11 -19.86
CA VAL A 397 29.47 0.70 -20.13
C VAL A 397 28.52 0.17 -19.06
N PRO A 398 27.34 -0.38 -19.40
CA PRO A 398 26.44 -0.96 -18.42
C PRO A 398 26.99 -2.30 -17.92
N VAL A 399 27.49 -2.32 -16.68
CA VAL A 399 28.01 -3.52 -16.03
C VAL A 399 26.97 -4.08 -15.05
N ALA A 400 26.63 -5.36 -15.22
CA ALA A 400 25.92 -6.15 -14.22
C ALA A 400 26.92 -7.09 -13.53
N VAL A 401 26.99 -7.03 -12.19
CA VAL A 401 27.78 -7.95 -11.37
C VAL A 401 26.83 -8.92 -10.69
N PHE A 402 26.98 -10.21 -10.97
CA PHE A 402 26.32 -11.29 -10.25
C PHE A 402 27.34 -11.87 -9.27
N ALA A 403 26.98 -11.89 -7.99
CA ALA A 403 27.66 -12.66 -6.96
C ALA A 403 26.69 -13.78 -6.56
N ASP A 404 27.21 -15.01 -6.50
CA ASP A 404 26.45 -16.21 -6.16
C ASP A 404 27.23 -16.93 -5.07
N ASP A 405 26.70 -16.92 -3.85
CA ASP A 405 27.31 -17.59 -2.70
C ASP A 405 26.86 -19.07 -2.70
N GLU A 406 27.82 -19.98 -2.79
CA GLU A 406 27.67 -21.45 -2.74
C GLU A 406 27.10 -22.17 -3.98
N GLY A 407 27.81 -22.09 -5.12
CA GLY A 407 27.73 -23.08 -6.20
C GLY A 407 28.69 -24.28 -6.00
N PRO A 408 28.33 -25.52 -6.41
CA PRO A 408 29.17 -26.71 -6.20
C PRO A 408 30.45 -26.71 -7.05
N ALA A 409 31.53 -27.28 -6.49
CA ALA A 409 32.86 -27.24 -7.09
C ALA A 409 32.94 -27.99 -8.44
N GLY A 410 33.31 -27.27 -9.51
CA GLY A 410 33.64 -27.87 -10.82
C GLY A 410 33.52 -26.94 -12.02
N LEU A 411 32.64 -25.92 -11.97
CA LEU A 411 32.44 -25.00 -13.08
C LEU A 411 33.56 -23.94 -13.16
N GLN A 412 34.42 -24.07 -14.17
CA GLN A 412 35.38 -23.01 -14.52
C GLN A 412 34.63 -21.74 -14.96
N GLN A 413 34.95 -20.60 -14.35
CA GLN A 413 34.35 -19.31 -14.70
C GLN A 413 34.68 -18.94 -16.16
N ARG A 414 33.67 -18.98 -17.04
CA ARG A 414 33.75 -18.47 -18.41
C ARG A 414 33.09 -17.11 -18.52
N TRP A 415 33.92 -16.07 -18.42
CA TRP A 415 33.54 -14.70 -18.69
C TRP A 415 33.35 -14.48 -20.20
N VAL A 416 32.18 -14.00 -20.62
CA VAL A 416 31.88 -13.71 -22.03
C VAL A 416 31.58 -12.21 -22.19
N THR A 417 32.57 -11.46 -22.65
CA THR A 417 32.44 -10.04 -22.98
C THR A 417 32.28 -9.86 -24.49
N THR A 418 31.18 -9.25 -24.95
CA THR A 418 31.00 -8.83 -26.35
C THR A 418 30.58 -7.37 -26.43
N SER A 419 31.12 -6.65 -27.42
CA SER A 419 30.77 -5.26 -27.73
C SER A 419 29.52 -5.11 -28.59
N GLN A 420 28.86 -6.23 -28.96
CA GLN A 420 27.65 -6.24 -29.78
C GLN A 420 26.45 -6.77 -28.97
N PRO A 421 25.55 -5.90 -28.45
CA PRO A 421 24.42 -6.31 -27.62
C PRO A 421 23.49 -7.35 -28.27
N GLN A 422 23.40 -7.35 -29.59
CA GLN A 422 22.59 -8.31 -30.37
C GLN A 422 23.07 -9.77 -30.20
N GLN A 423 24.34 -10.00 -29.86
CA GLN A 423 24.92 -11.33 -29.63
C GLN A 423 24.60 -11.89 -28.23
N LEU A 424 24.15 -11.06 -27.28
CA LEU A 424 23.86 -11.50 -25.91
C LEU A 424 22.58 -12.34 -25.84
N LEU A 425 21.59 -12.09 -26.70
CA LEU A 425 20.30 -12.78 -26.63
C LEU A 425 20.39 -14.28 -27.00
N PRO A 426 21.08 -14.71 -28.08
CA PRO A 426 21.29 -16.13 -28.35
C PRO A 426 22.11 -16.86 -27.28
N LEU A 427 23.11 -16.19 -26.69
CA LEU A 427 23.93 -16.73 -25.60
C LEU A 427 23.10 -16.94 -24.32
N ALA A 428 22.29 -15.95 -23.95
CA ALA A 428 21.35 -16.07 -22.83
C ALA A 428 20.35 -17.22 -23.05
N GLN A 429 19.83 -17.39 -24.27
CA GLN A 429 18.91 -18.48 -24.62
C GLN A 429 19.57 -19.86 -24.56
N GLN A 430 20.85 -20.00 -24.95
CA GLN A 430 21.59 -21.26 -24.78
C GLN A 430 21.83 -21.58 -23.30
N TRP A 431 22.12 -20.59 -22.46
CA TRP A 431 22.26 -20.79 -21.01
C TRP A 431 20.93 -21.11 -20.33
N GLU A 432 19.84 -20.43 -20.72
CA GLU A 432 18.48 -20.69 -20.26
C GLU A 432 18.04 -22.13 -20.59
N GLN A 433 18.36 -22.64 -21.78
CA GLN A 433 18.13 -24.04 -22.16
C GLN A 433 18.97 -25.03 -21.33
N GLY A 434 20.25 -24.74 -21.09
CA GLY A 434 21.13 -25.59 -20.28
C GLY A 434 20.71 -25.65 -18.80
N LEU A 435 20.31 -24.52 -18.22
CA LEU A 435 19.83 -24.42 -16.84
C LEU A 435 18.46 -25.09 -16.67
N ALA A 436 17.55 -24.95 -17.64
CA ALA A 436 16.27 -25.66 -17.65
C ALA A 436 16.44 -27.18 -17.74
N GLN A 437 17.40 -27.67 -18.54
CA GLN A 437 17.75 -29.10 -18.59
C GLN A 437 18.35 -29.63 -17.27
N ALA A 438 18.99 -28.76 -16.48
CA ALA A 438 19.47 -29.07 -15.14
C ALA A 438 18.40 -28.89 -14.03
N GLY A 439 17.18 -28.45 -14.36
CA GLY A 439 16.07 -28.27 -13.42
C GLY A 439 15.99 -26.90 -12.73
N TRP A 440 16.74 -25.89 -13.19
CA TRP A 440 16.81 -24.56 -12.55
C TRP A 440 15.95 -23.54 -13.30
N GLY A 441 15.22 -22.70 -12.55
CA GLY A 441 14.41 -21.61 -13.10
C GLY A 441 15.18 -20.29 -13.19
N VAL A 442 15.18 -19.66 -14.38
CA VAL A 442 15.82 -18.35 -14.63
C VAL A 442 14.75 -17.26 -14.73
N LEU A 443 15.00 -16.09 -14.13
CA LEU A 443 14.04 -14.98 -14.08
C LEU A 443 14.61 -13.71 -14.75
N LEU A 444 14.40 -13.59 -16.06
CA LEU A 444 14.95 -12.50 -16.89
C LEU A 444 14.13 -11.19 -16.79
N LEU A 445 14.69 -10.18 -16.11
CA LEU A 445 14.14 -8.82 -16.08
C LEU A 445 14.34 -8.06 -17.40
N LYS A 446 13.37 -8.15 -18.31
CA LYS A 446 13.30 -7.29 -19.50
C LYS A 446 12.93 -5.85 -19.15
N GLN A 447 13.91 -4.96 -19.06
CA GLN A 447 13.65 -3.52 -19.17
C GLN A 447 13.40 -3.11 -20.63
N ARG A 448 12.44 -2.21 -20.85
CA ARG A 448 12.22 -1.57 -22.16
C ARG A 448 13.10 -0.33 -22.27
N PHE A 449 13.83 -0.22 -23.38
CA PHE A 449 14.38 1.07 -23.82
C PHE A 449 13.25 1.97 -24.32
N VAL A 450 13.43 3.29 -24.13
CA VAL A 450 12.67 4.33 -24.80
C VAL A 450 13.69 5.16 -25.57
N GLU A 451 13.53 5.24 -26.89
CA GLU A 451 14.40 6.05 -27.72
C GLU A 451 14.11 7.54 -27.50
N VAL A 452 15.17 8.34 -27.45
CA VAL A 452 15.10 9.81 -27.43
C VAL A 452 15.58 10.28 -28.79
N GLU A 453 14.64 10.65 -29.67
CA GLU A 453 14.99 11.32 -30.93
C GLU A 453 15.63 12.67 -30.60
N ALA A 454 16.90 12.83 -30.99
CA ALA A 454 17.58 14.11 -30.96
C ALA A 454 17.16 14.92 -32.20
N VAL A 455 16.62 16.13 -31.98
CA VAL A 455 16.26 17.04 -33.07
C VAL A 455 17.53 17.72 -33.61
N SER A 456 17.68 17.68 -34.93
CA SER A 456 18.58 18.53 -35.73
C SER A 456 17.82 19.13 -36.89
#